data_AF-A0A6A4V4I5-F1
#
_entry.id   AF-A0A6A4V4I5-F1
#
_cell.length_a   1.000
_cell.length_b   1.000
_cell.length_c   1.000
_cell.angle_alpha   90.00
_cell.angle_beta   90.00
_cell.angle_gamma   90.00
#
_symmetry.space_group_name_H-M   'P 1'
#
loop_
_entity.id
_entity.type
_entity.pdbx_description
1 polymer ?
#
loop_
_entity_poly.entity_id
_entity_poly.type
_entity_poly.pdbx_seq_one_letter_code
_entity_poly.pdbx_strand_id
1 'polypeptide(L)'
;HNPEFTTVEAYIAYSDMPGMMSTVENCIESVALEVLNTTDVPWGENTINLKGPYKRIHMVDAIKEACGVDFFKVTTLEEALALAKKQHIPVAKHQQSFGHIVNLFFEATAEKTLIQPTFGSTLYRSL
;
A
#
# COMPACT_ATOMS: atom_id res chain seq x y z
N HIS A 1 18.95 -0.99 0.98
CA HIS A 1 18.67 0.26 1.72
C HIS A 1 19.97 0.91 2.15
N ASN A 2 20.06 2.24 2.07
CA ASN A 2 21.21 3.00 2.57
C ASN A 2 20.96 3.32 4.06
N PRO A 3 21.95 3.13 4.97
CA PRO A 3 21.77 3.50 6.39
C PRO A 3 21.41 4.97 6.59
N GLU A 4 21.81 5.84 5.66
CA GLU A 4 21.44 7.25 5.62
C GLU A 4 20.51 7.50 4.42
N PHE A 5 19.33 8.06 4.67
CA PHE A 5 18.35 8.41 3.64
C PHE A 5 17.64 9.70 4.02
N THR A 6 17.14 10.42 3.01
CA THR A 6 16.41 11.67 3.21
C THR A 6 14.91 11.41 3.23
N THR A 7 14.22 11.97 4.22
CA THR A 7 12.77 11.93 4.34
C THR A 7 12.18 13.33 4.38
N VAL A 8 10.87 13.41 4.12
CA VAL A 8 10.07 14.62 4.34
C VAL A 8 8.95 14.26 5.32
N GLU A 9 8.84 15.03 6.39
CA GLU A 9 7.78 14.91 7.39
C GLU A 9 6.94 16.18 7.40
N ALA A 10 5.62 16.04 7.47
CA ALA A 10 4.69 17.16 7.46
C ALA A 10 3.50 16.90 8.39
N TYR A 11 3.01 17.96 9.04
CA TYR A 11 1.85 17.94 9.93
C TYR A 11 0.91 19.09 9.58
N ILE A 12 -0.38 18.79 9.49
CA ILE A 12 -1.41 19.79 9.17
C ILE A 12 -2.48 19.74 10.26
N ALA A 13 -2.60 20.83 11.04
CA ALA A 13 -3.63 20.94 12.06
C ALA A 13 -5.03 20.93 11.41
N TYR A 14 -5.98 20.28 12.09
CA TYR A 14 -7.36 20.12 11.62
C TYR A 14 -7.52 19.38 10.28
N SER A 15 -6.54 18.54 9.92
CA SER A 15 -6.59 17.64 8.77
C SER A 15 -6.69 16.17 9.22
N ASP A 16 -7.09 15.30 8.29
CA ASP A 16 -7.20 13.86 8.46
C ASP A 16 -6.39 13.12 7.39
N MET A 17 -6.48 11.78 7.33
CA MET A 17 -5.73 11.00 6.34
C MET A 17 -6.12 11.35 4.90
N PRO A 18 -7.41 11.47 4.51
CA PRO A 18 -7.78 12.00 3.19
C PRO A 18 -7.13 13.34 2.86
N GLY A 19 -7.09 14.27 3.82
CA GLY A 19 -6.41 15.55 3.65
C GLY A 19 -4.91 15.39 3.38
N MET A 20 -4.23 14.55 4.18
CA MET A 20 -2.80 14.26 3.96
C MET A 20 -2.51 13.52 2.65
N MET A 21 -3.39 12.61 2.22
CA MET A 21 -3.27 11.96 0.90
C MET A 21 -3.32 12.99 -0.22
N SER A 22 -4.29 13.91 -0.18
CA SER A 22 -4.39 15.01 -1.14
C SER A 22 -3.16 15.93 -1.11
N THR A 23 -2.59 16.20 0.08
CA THR A 23 -1.34 16.97 0.20
C THR A 23 -0.18 16.27 -0.49
N VAL A 24 -0.04 14.95 -0.31
CA VAL A 24 1.04 14.17 -0.94
C VAL A 24 0.87 14.14 -2.46
N GLU A 25 -0.34 13.85 -2.97
CA GLU A 25 -0.67 13.86 -4.40
C GLU A 25 -0.30 15.21 -5.03
N ASN A 26 -0.78 16.31 -4.45
CA ASN A 26 -0.52 17.66 -4.94
C ASN A 26 0.97 18.02 -4.91
N CYS A 27 1.69 17.62 -3.86
CA CYS A 27 3.12 17.87 -3.74
C CYS A 27 3.91 17.15 -4.84
N ILE A 28 3.66 15.86 -5.03
CA ILE A 28 4.35 15.04 -6.04
C ILE A 28 4.02 15.54 -7.46
N GLU A 29 2.73 15.80 -7.75
CA GLU A 29 2.31 16.33 -9.04
C GLU A 29 2.94 17.70 -9.34
N SER A 30 2.98 18.59 -8.35
CA SER A 30 3.59 19.92 -8.52
C SER A 30 5.09 19.84 -8.78
N VAL A 31 5.83 18.98 -8.07
CA VAL A 31 7.26 18.77 -8.31
C VAL A 31 7.51 18.16 -9.68
N ALA A 32 6.70 17.19 -10.10
CA ALA A 32 6.82 16.57 -11.42
C ALA A 32 6.61 17.60 -12.54
N LEU A 33 5.57 18.43 -12.43
CA LEU A 33 5.30 19.51 -13.39
C LEU A 33 6.41 20.56 -13.41
N GLU A 34 6.90 21.01 -12.26
CA GLU A 34 7.94 22.06 -12.18
C GLU A 34 9.29 21.58 -12.74
N VAL A 35 9.67 20.33 -12.45
CA VAL A 35 11.00 19.81 -12.81
C VAL A 35 11.02 19.15 -14.18
N LEU A 36 9.94 18.46 -14.55
CA LEU A 36 9.87 17.63 -15.77
C LEU A 36 8.89 18.16 -16.82
N ASN A 37 8.05 19.14 -16.47
CA ASN A 37 6.99 19.67 -17.33
C ASN A 37 5.96 18.60 -17.79
N THR A 38 5.85 17.49 -17.05
CA THR A 38 4.92 16.39 -17.29
C THR A 38 4.67 15.61 -16.00
N THR A 39 3.54 14.92 -15.91
CA THR A 39 3.25 13.95 -14.84
C THR A 39 3.41 12.50 -15.29
N ASP A 40 3.60 12.25 -16.58
CA ASP A 40 3.90 10.91 -17.12
C ASP A 40 5.42 10.70 -17.13
N VAL A 41 5.90 9.84 -16.22
CA VAL A 41 7.33 9.59 -16.01
C VAL A 41 7.68 8.15 -16.42
N PRO A 42 8.65 7.94 -17.33
CA PRO A 42 9.12 6.60 -17.66
C PRO A 42 9.89 6.01 -16.47
N TRP A 43 9.53 4.79 -16.06
CA TRP A 43 10.18 4.05 -14.97
C TRP A 43 10.27 2.56 -15.31
N GLY A 44 11.48 2.09 -15.64
CA GLY A 44 11.69 0.74 -16.16
C GLY A 44 10.90 0.53 -17.46
N GLU A 45 10.04 -0.49 -17.49
CA GLU A 45 9.17 -0.80 -18.64
C GLU A 45 7.83 -0.06 -18.60
N ASN A 46 7.53 0.67 -17.52
CA ASN A 46 6.24 1.31 -17.31
C ASN A 46 6.32 2.83 -17.49
N THR A 47 5.19 3.44 -17.84
CA THR A 47 4.97 4.87 -17.67
C THR A 47 4.13 5.08 -16.41
N ILE A 48 4.70 5.79 -15.43
CA ILE A 48 4.05 6.10 -14.16
C ILE A 48 3.38 7.45 -14.27
N ASN A 49 2.08 7.50 -14.03
CA ASN A 49 1.33 8.74 -14.01
C ASN A 49 1.29 9.27 -12.58
N LEU A 50 1.98 10.38 -12.34
CA LEU A 50 2.09 11.03 -11.02
C LEU A 50 0.94 12.00 -10.74
N LYS A 51 0.00 12.17 -11.68
CA LYS A 51 -1.15 13.06 -11.51
C LYS A 51 -2.19 12.40 -10.63
N GLY A 52 -2.69 13.18 -9.66
CA GLY A 52 -3.75 12.73 -8.77
C GLY A 52 -5.13 12.67 -9.45
N PRO A 53 -6.13 12.01 -8.83
CA PRO A 53 -6.04 11.29 -7.56
C PRO A 53 -5.51 9.85 -7.73
N TYR A 54 -4.78 9.36 -6.74
CA TYR A 54 -4.22 8.00 -6.71
C TYR A 54 -5.28 6.98 -6.32
N LYS A 55 -5.10 5.72 -6.76
CA LYS A 55 -5.97 4.62 -6.33
C LYS A 55 -5.87 4.49 -4.82
N ARG A 56 -7.01 4.38 -4.14
CA ARG A 56 -7.09 4.08 -2.71
C ARG A 56 -7.63 2.67 -2.57
N ILE A 57 -6.91 1.79 -1.89
CA ILE A 57 -7.30 0.38 -1.74
C ILE A 57 -7.09 -0.09 -0.31
N HIS A 58 -8.06 -0.84 0.20
CA HIS A 58 -7.90 -1.52 1.47
C HIS A 58 -7.01 -2.76 1.27
N MET A 59 -6.04 -2.98 2.15
CA MET A 59 -5.06 -4.08 1.98
C MET A 59 -5.72 -5.45 1.86
N VAL A 60 -6.81 -5.71 2.60
CA VAL A 60 -7.56 -6.97 2.50
C VAL A 60 -8.23 -7.13 1.14
N ASP A 61 -8.74 -6.04 0.54
CA ASP A 61 -9.31 -6.10 -0.81
C ASP A 61 -8.22 -6.36 -1.83
N ALA A 62 -7.04 -5.75 -1.68
CA ALA A 62 -5.89 -6.01 -2.55
C ALA A 62 -5.44 -7.49 -2.50
N ILE A 63 -5.37 -8.08 -1.30
CA ILE A 63 -5.05 -9.51 -1.11
C ILE A 63 -6.13 -10.39 -1.77
N LYS A 64 -7.40 -10.04 -1.58
CA LYS A 64 -8.52 -10.78 -2.14
C LYS A 64 -8.51 -10.73 -3.67
N GLU A 65 -8.23 -9.58 -4.27
CA GLU A 65 -8.07 -9.42 -5.72
C GLU A 65 -6.88 -10.26 -6.24
N ALA A 66 -5.75 -10.27 -5.52
CA ALA A 66 -4.53 -10.92 -5.96
C ALA A 66 -4.53 -12.46 -5.80
N CYS A 67 -5.09 -12.98 -4.71
CA CYS A 67 -5.01 -14.42 -4.39
C CYS A 67 -6.31 -15.05 -3.86
N GLY A 68 -7.43 -14.31 -3.86
CA GLY A 68 -8.75 -14.81 -3.48
C GLY A 68 -8.97 -15.01 -1.97
N VAL A 69 -8.00 -14.67 -1.13
CA VAL A 69 -8.11 -14.81 0.33
C VAL A 69 -8.78 -13.57 0.93
N ASP A 70 -9.91 -13.77 1.60
CA ASP A 70 -10.71 -12.70 2.19
C ASP A 70 -10.50 -12.64 3.70
N PHE A 71 -9.55 -11.82 4.16
CA PHE A 71 -9.25 -11.64 5.58
C PHE A 71 -10.37 -10.97 6.38
N PHE A 72 -11.39 -10.38 5.74
CA PHE A 72 -12.57 -9.91 6.48
C PHE A 72 -13.42 -11.07 7.01
N LYS A 73 -13.24 -12.27 6.47
CA LYS A 73 -13.95 -13.49 6.90
C LYS A 73 -13.13 -14.34 7.87
N VAL A 74 -11.86 -14.01 8.08
CA VAL A 74 -10.97 -14.73 8.98
C VAL A 74 -11.12 -14.14 10.37
N THR A 75 -11.51 -14.96 11.34
CA THR A 75 -11.88 -14.48 12.68
C THR A 75 -10.88 -14.89 13.75
N THR A 76 -10.04 -15.88 13.47
CA THR A 76 -9.04 -16.39 14.43
C THR A 76 -7.63 -16.32 13.87
N LEU A 77 -6.65 -16.20 14.79
CA LEU A 77 -5.23 -16.27 14.44
C LEU A 77 -4.85 -17.64 13.86
N GLU A 78 -5.47 -18.71 14.37
CA GLU A 78 -5.21 -20.07 13.91
C GLU A 78 -5.62 -20.26 12.44
N GLU A 79 -6.78 -19.73 12.03
CA GLU A 79 -7.21 -19.71 10.63
C GLU A 79 -6.23 -18.93 9.75
N ALA A 80 -5.78 -17.75 10.20
CA ALA A 80 -4.82 -16.93 9.47
C ALA A 80 -3.47 -17.67 9.27
N LEU A 81 -2.97 -18.34 10.31
CA LEU A 81 -1.74 -19.15 10.23
C LEU A 81 -1.90 -20.35 9.31
N ALA A 82 -3.07 -21.01 9.35
CA ALA A 82 -3.38 -22.12 8.44
C ALA A 82 -3.41 -21.67 6.97
N LEU A 83 -3.97 -20.49 6.70
CA LEU A 83 -3.95 -19.88 5.37
C LEU A 83 -2.52 -19.56 4.91
N ALA A 84 -1.69 -18.96 5.78
CA ALA A 84 -0.30 -18.65 5.47
C ALA A 84 0.47 -19.93 5.09
N LYS A 85 0.30 -20.99 5.87
CA LYS A 85 0.91 -22.29 5.60
C LYS A 85 0.43 -22.88 4.26
N LYS A 86 -0.86 -22.77 3.94
CA LYS A 86 -1.45 -23.25 2.69
C LYS A 86 -0.90 -22.50 1.47
N GLN A 87 -0.64 -21.21 1.60
CA GLN A 87 -0.10 -20.36 0.53
C GLN A 87 1.44 -20.32 0.52
N HIS A 88 2.10 -21.15 1.32
CA HIS A 88 3.56 -21.21 1.44
C HIS A 88 4.21 -19.87 1.84
N ILE A 89 3.49 -19.04 2.61
CA ILE A 89 3.99 -17.77 3.12
C ILE A 89 4.71 -18.04 4.45
N PRO A 90 6.02 -17.77 4.55
CA PRO A 90 6.77 -17.98 5.78
C PRO A 90 6.34 -16.95 6.85
N VAL A 91 6.02 -17.45 8.06
CA VAL A 91 5.65 -16.60 9.20
C VAL A 91 6.67 -16.81 10.32
N ALA A 92 7.49 -15.80 10.61
CA ALA A 92 8.43 -15.85 11.72
C ALA A 92 7.71 -15.80 13.08
N LYS A 93 8.36 -16.29 14.15
CA LYS A 93 7.75 -16.31 15.50
C LYS A 93 7.27 -14.93 15.98
N HIS A 94 7.98 -13.86 15.63
CA HIS A 94 7.61 -12.49 15.98
C HIS A 94 6.52 -11.88 15.08
N GLN A 95 6.16 -12.57 13.98
CA GLN A 95 5.16 -12.15 12.99
C GLN A 95 3.81 -12.88 13.17
N GLN A 96 3.54 -13.46 14.34
CA GLN A 96 2.33 -14.25 14.60
C GLN A 96 1.15 -13.42 15.14
N SER A 97 1.05 -12.15 14.75
CA SER A 97 -0.17 -11.37 15.00
C SER A 97 -1.05 -11.41 13.75
N PHE A 98 -2.35 -11.20 13.91
CA PHE A 98 -3.26 -11.17 12.76
C PHE A 98 -2.83 -10.10 11.74
N GLY A 99 -2.48 -8.89 12.20
CA GLY A 99 -2.00 -7.82 11.32
C GLY A 99 -0.70 -8.15 10.59
N HIS A 100 0.24 -8.82 11.26
CA HIS A 100 1.47 -9.29 10.62
C HIS A 100 1.19 -10.29 9.49
N ILE A 101 0.26 -11.22 9.71
CA ILE A 101 -0.09 -12.22 8.68
C ILE A 101 -0.77 -11.53 7.48
N VAL A 102 -1.71 -10.60 7.73
CA VAL A 102 -2.33 -9.82 6.65
C VAL A 102 -1.26 -9.07 5.83
N ASN A 103 -0.29 -8.44 6.50
CA ASN A 103 0.80 -7.74 5.80
C ASN A 103 1.68 -8.68 4.97
N LEU A 104 2.06 -9.85 5.53
CA LEU A 104 2.84 -10.85 4.79
C LEU A 104 2.11 -11.35 3.53
N PHE A 105 0.79 -11.49 3.60
CA PHE A 105 -0.04 -11.83 2.43
C PHE A 105 -0.03 -10.72 1.39
N PHE A 106 -0.10 -9.46 1.82
CA PHE A 106 -0.04 -8.32 0.92
C PHE A 106 1.31 -8.25 0.20
N GLU A 107 2.44 -8.33 0.92
CA GLU A 107 3.80 -8.34 0.36
C GLU A 107 4.01 -9.51 -0.60
N ALA A 108 3.52 -10.71 -0.25
CA ALA A 108 3.71 -11.90 -1.06
C ALA A 108 2.88 -11.90 -2.35
N THR A 109 1.72 -11.24 -2.37
CA THR A 109 0.74 -11.37 -3.46
C THR A 109 0.41 -10.06 -4.16
N ALA A 110 -0.05 -9.05 -3.42
CA ALA A 110 -0.65 -7.85 -4.00
C ALA A 110 0.37 -6.74 -4.28
N GLU A 111 1.40 -6.57 -3.44
CA GLU A 111 2.36 -5.44 -3.53
C GLU A 111 2.97 -5.28 -4.93
N LYS A 112 3.39 -6.38 -5.56
CA LYS A 112 4.04 -6.38 -6.88
C LYS A 112 3.12 -5.97 -8.02
N THR A 113 1.80 -5.99 -7.80
CA THR A 113 0.80 -5.57 -8.80
C THR A 113 0.56 -4.06 -8.79
N LEU A 114 1.01 -3.36 -7.76
CA LEU A 114 0.80 -1.93 -7.58
C LEU A 114 1.85 -1.12 -8.36
N ILE A 115 1.62 -0.98 -9.66
CA ILE A 115 2.53 -0.23 -10.56
C ILE A 115 2.25 1.27 -10.49
N GLN A 116 0.99 1.69 -10.60
CA GLN A 116 0.60 3.10 -10.51
C GLN A 116 0.56 3.56 -9.04
N PRO A 117 0.76 4.87 -8.76
CA PRO A 117 0.68 5.40 -7.42
C PRO A 117 -0.64 5.00 -6.74
N THR A 118 -0.52 4.36 -5.58
CA THR A 118 -1.65 3.76 -4.87
C THR A 118 -1.46 3.94 -3.37
N PHE A 119 -2.47 4.44 -2.67
CA PHE A 119 -2.53 4.42 -1.22
C PHE A 119 -3.17 3.12 -0.74
N GLY A 120 -2.36 2.26 -0.11
CA GLY A 120 -2.82 1.09 0.62
C GLY A 120 -3.13 1.44 2.08
N SER A 121 -4.25 0.97 2.62
CA SER A 121 -4.58 1.16 4.05
C SER A 121 -5.24 -0.07 4.66
N THR A 122 -5.02 -0.30 5.96
CA THR A 122 -5.80 -1.23 6.79
C THR A 122 -6.93 -0.53 7.56
N LEU A 123 -7.06 0.79 7.44
CA LEU A 123 -7.93 1.62 8.29
C LEU A 123 -9.17 2.13 7.56
N TYR A 124 -9.17 2.14 6.23
CA TYR A 124 -10.27 2.69 5.42
C TYR A 124 -10.95 1.61 4.60
N ARG A 125 -12.17 1.26 4.96
CA ARG A 125 -13.14 0.75 3.99
C ARG A 125 -13.80 1.99 3.40
N SER A 126 -13.69 2.20 2.08
CA SER A 126 -14.58 3.15 1.42
C SER A 126 -16.00 2.67 1.73
N LEU A 127 -16.72 3.45 2.54
CA LEU A 127 -18.16 3.27 2.71
C LEU A 127 -18.86 3.47 1.36
#